data_AF-A0A963NUL8-F1
#
_entry.id   AF-A0A963NUL8-F1
#
_cell.length_a   1.000
_cell.length_b   1.000
_cell.length_c   1.000
_cell.angle_alpha   90.00
_cell.angle_beta   90.00
_cell.angle_gamma   90.00
#
_symmetry.space_group_name_H-M   'P 1'
#
loop_
_entity.id
_entity.type
_entity.pdbx_description
1 polymer ?
#
loop_
_entity_poly.entity_id
_entity_poly.type
_entity_poly.pdbx_seq_one_letter_code
_entity_poly.pdbx_strand_id
1 'polypeptide(L)'
;MYRRSCLGWLALSALPCRAAHAADTPALLLANVYRPGMPLQDYWVSEKYDGVRGYWDGHTLRTRGGATVAAPAWFTAGWPATPLDGELWAGRGRFAHAQSTTRQQQPDDTAWRGMRFMVFDLPSHGGTFDERLPALQAIVERLGQPWVQAVAQKRVANDGALQALLHRTVRAGGEGLMLHRGRSLYQSGRSDDLVKVKTHEDAEARVIAHLPGKGRHARRMGALLVEMPSGQRFRLGAGFTDAQRMAPPPVGSWVTYRFRGTHDGGLPRFASFVRVREDMPG
;
A
#
# COMPACT_ATOMS: atom_id res chain seq x y z
N MET A 1 6.01 -49.42 -64.22
CA MET A 1 6.06 -48.54 -63.03
C MET A 1 4.89 -47.58 -63.09
N TYR A 2 4.04 -47.60 -62.06
CA TYR A 2 3.26 -46.49 -61.45
C TYR A 2 2.01 -47.07 -60.76
N ARG A 3 2.15 -47.38 -59.46
CA ARG A 3 1.05 -47.71 -58.55
C ARG A 3 0.41 -46.39 -58.08
N ARG A 4 -0.90 -46.26 -58.29
CA ARG A 4 -1.75 -45.20 -57.72
C ARG A 4 -1.98 -45.51 -56.23
N SER A 5 -1.65 -44.57 -55.34
CA SER A 5 -2.04 -44.63 -53.92
C SER A 5 -3.12 -43.59 -53.64
N CYS A 6 -4.25 -44.05 -53.13
CA CYS A 6 -5.31 -43.25 -52.56
C CYS A 6 -4.89 -42.73 -51.19
N LEU A 7 -5.06 -41.43 -50.93
CA LEU A 7 -4.96 -40.84 -49.60
C LEU A 7 -6.31 -40.20 -49.27
N GLY A 8 -7.02 -40.83 -48.33
CA GLY A 8 -8.28 -40.36 -47.78
C GLY A 8 -8.09 -39.15 -46.87
N TRP A 9 -9.03 -38.21 -46.96
CA TRP A 9 -9.09 -37.02 -46.11
C TRP A 9 -9.81 -37.35 -44.79
N LEU A 10 -9.11 -37.19 -43.66
CA LEU A 10 -9.69 -37.17 -42.32
C LEU A 10 -9.92 -35.70 -41.93
N ALA A 11 -11.18 -35.28 -41.90
CA ALA A 11 -11.59 -33.97 -41.39
C ALA A 11 -11.69 -34.06 -39.85
N LEU A 12 -10.78 -33.39 -39.14
CA LEU A 12 -10.84 -33.21 -37.68
C LEU A 12 -11.63 -31.93 -37.39
N SER A 13 -12.83 -32.09 -36.85
CA SER A 13 -13.69 -30.99 -36.40
C SER A 13 -13.14 -30.37 -35.11
N ALA A 14 -12.63 -29.14 -35.21
CA ALA A 14 -12.21 -28.35 -34.06
C ALA A 14 -13.44 -27.74 -33.36
N LEU A 15 -13.73 -28.20 -32.14
CA LEU A 15 -14.66 -27.54 -31.23
C LEU A 15 -14.05 -26.19 -30.78
N PRO A 16 -14.79 -25.06 -30.87
CA PRO A 16 -14.28 -23.78 -30.42
C PRO A 16 -14.17 -23.77 -28.89
N CYS A 17 -12.94 -23.69 -28.40
CA CYS A 17 -12.64 -23.41 -27.01
C CYS A 17 -13.16 -21.99 -26.69
N ARG A 18 -14.13 -21.87 -25.78
CA ARG A 18 -14.57 -20.57 -25.27
C ARG A 18 -13.41 -19.94 -24.50
N ALA A 19 -12.77 -18.94 -25.11
CA ALA A 19 -11.83 -18.08 -24.41
C ALA A 19 -12.53 -17.43 -23.21
N ALA A 20 -12.05 -17.74 -22.00
CA ALA A 20 -12.41 -17.00 -20.81
C ALA A 20 -12.01 -15.53 -21.03
N HIS A 21 -12.97 -14.62 -20.90
CA HIS A 21 -12.69 -13.18 -20.93
C HIS A 21 -11.67 -12.87 -19.84
N ALA A 22 -10.48 -12.43 -20.23
CA ALA A 22 -9.56 -11.79 -19.30
C ALA A 22 -10.25 -10.54 -18.77
N ALA A 23 -10.54 -10.53 -17.47
CA ALA A 23 -11.12 -9.38 -16.80
C ALA A 23 -10.15 -8.18 -16.92
N ASP A 24 -10.58 -7.10 -17.59
CA ASP A 24 -9.79 -5.87 -17.70
C ASP A 24 -9.40 -5.35 -16.32
N THR A 25 -8.10 -5.15 -16.09
CA THR A 25 -7.57 -4.66 -14.82
C THR A 25 -7.96 -3.19 -14.64
N PRO A 26 -8.53 -2.78 -13.50
CA PRO A 26 -8.88 -1.38 -13.26
C PRO A 26 -7.67 -0.46 -13.36
N ALA A 27 -7.80 0.62 -14.12
CA ALA A 27 -6.78 1.64 -14.30
C ALA A 27 -6.79 2.60 -13.07
N LEU A 28 -6.00 2.27 -12.05
CA LEU A 28 -6.07 2.91 -10.72
C LEU A 28 -4.89 3.88 -10.45
N LEU A 29 -5.16 4.95 -9.69
CA LEU A 29 -4.16 5.90 -9.20
C LEU A 29 -3.24 5.25 -8.15
N LEU A 30 -1.92 5.45 -8.26
CA LEU A 30 -0.90 4.86 -7.38
C LEU A 30 -0.06 5.92 -6.66
N ALA A 31 0.33 5.63 -5.42
CA ALA A 31 0.97 6.64 -4.56
C ALA A 31 2.51 6.60 -4.49
N ASN A 32 3.14 7.78 -4.54
CA ASN A 32 4.56 8.03 -4.24
C ASN A 32 4.82 8.19 -2.73
N VAL A 33 6.08 8.43 -2.31
CA VAL A 33 6.46 8.61 -0.89
C VAL A 33 6.72 10.08 -0.58
N TYR A 34 6.26 10.55 0.57
CA TYR A 34 6.44 11.94 1.02
C TYR A 34 7.91 12.36 1.14
N ARG A 35 8.21 13.63 0.86
CA ARG A 35 9.50 14.29 1.11
C ARG A 35 9.27 15.65 1.79
N PRO A 36 10.06 16.02 2.82
CA PRO A 36 9.98 17.35 3.43
C PRO A 36 10.10 18.49 2.41
N GLY A 37 9.38 19.58 2.64
CA GLY A 37 9.38 20.75 1.75
C GLY A 37 8.41 20.68 0.57
N MET A 38 7.58 19.63 0.48
CA MET A 38 6.48 19.56 -0.47
C MET A 38 5.41 20.62 -0.13
N PRO A 39 4.76 21.27 -1.12
CA PRO A 39 3.79 22.34 -0.87
C PRO A 39 2.47 21.78 -0.30
N LEU A 40 2.43 21.52 1.01
CA LEU A 40 1.31 20.87 1.69
C LEU A 40 -0.04 21.61 1.54
N GLN A 41 -0.02 22.92 1.26
CA GLN A 41 -1.22 23.69 0.97
C GLN A 41 -1.98 23.18 -0.24
N ASP A 42 -1.30 22.53 -1.18
CA ASP A 42 -1.92 21.96 -2.38
C ASP A 42 -2.57 20.60 -2.11
N TYR A 43 -2.34 19.99 -0.96
CA TYR A 43 -2.76 18.62 -0.65
C TYR A 43 -3.84 18.55 0.42
N TRP A 44 -4.75 17.59 0.23
CA TRP A 44 -5.62 17.06 1.27
C TRP A 44 -4.93 15.89 1.97
N VAL A 45 -5.21 15.73 3.26
CA VAL A 45 -4.63 14.69 4.10
C VAL A 45 -5.72 13.78 4.66
N SER A 46 -5.54 12.48 4.49
CA SER A 46 -6.40 11.44 5.07
C SER A 46 -5.60 10.36 5.80
N GLU A 47 -6.27 9.55 6.62
CA GLU A 47 -5.68 8.32 7.15
C GLU A 47 -5.42 7.34 6.00
N LYS A 48 -4.25 6.70 6.02
CA LYS A 48 -4.00 5.52 5.19
C LYS A 48 -4.64 4.31 5.85
N TYR A 49 -5.64 3.75 5.19
CA TYR A 49 -6.30 2.52 5.63
C TYR A 49 -5.51 1.29 5.19
N ASP A 50 -5.34 0.34 6.11
CA ASP A 50 -4.71 -0.96 5.88
C ASP A 50 -5.80 -2.00 5.61
N GLY A 51 -6.32 -2.02 4.39
CA GLY A 51 -7.40 -2.90 3.95
C GLY A 51 -7.11 -3.54 2.60
N VAL A 52 -8.17 -3.81 1.84
CA VAL A 52 -8.07 -4.25 0.46
C VAL A 52 -8.71 -3.21 -0.44
N ARG A 53 -7.94 -2.62 -1.36
CA ARG A 53 -8.50 -1.67 -2.33
C ARG A 53 -9.65 -2.28 -3.11
N GLY A 54 -10.80 -1.60 -3.06
CA GLY A 54 -12.03 -1.95 -3.75
C GLY A 54 -12.36 -0.88 -4.78
N TYR A 55 -12.59 -1.31 -6.01
CA TYR A 55 -13.11 -0.51 -7.09
C TYR A 55 -14.53 -0.97 -7.42
N TRP A 56 -15.50 -0.08 -7.23
CA TRP A 56 -16.86 -0.29 -7.68
C TRP A 56 -16.98 0.30 -9.08
N ASP A 57 -17.34 -0.52 -10.06
CA ASP A 57 -17.46 -0.08 -11.46
C ASP A 57 -18.85 0.45 -11.84
N GLY A 58 -19.77 0.54 -10.88
CA GLY A 58 -21.19 0.85 -11.09
C GLY A 58 -22.10 -0.37 -10.90
N HIS A 59 -21.54 -1.58 -10.93
CA HIS A 59 -22.30 -2.84 -10.82
C HIS A 59 -21.59 -3.92 -10.01
N THR A 60 -20.27 -3.98 -10.08
CA THR A 60 -19.43 -5.02 -9.49
C THR A 60 -18.31 -4.40 -8.68
N LEU A 61 -18.08 -4.96 -7.50
CA LEU A 61 -16.93 -4.61 -6.66
C LEU A 61 -15.73 -5.49 -7.05
N ARG A 62 -14.59 -4.85 -7.30
CA ARG A 62 -13.38 -5.50 -7.83
C ARG A 62 -12.16 -5.11 -7.01
N THR A 63 -11.22 -6.03 -6.89
CA THR A 63 -9.91 -5.74 -6.29
C THR A 63 -9.03 -4.95 -7.27
N ARG A 64 -7.91 -4.43 -6.76
CA ARG A 64 -6.87 -3.81 -7.59
C ARG A 64 -6.40 -4.69 -8.77
N GLY A 65 -6.35 -6.01 -8.59
CA GLY A 65 -5.95 -6.95 -9.64
C GLY A 65 -7.06 -7.29 -10.63
N GLY A 66 -8.23 -6.67 -10.53
CA GLY A 66 -9.39 -6.93 -11.40
C GLY A 66 -10.24 -8.13 -11.00
N ALA A 67 -9.84 -8.90 -9.99
CA ALA A 67 -10.67 -9.99 -9.47
C ALA A 67 -11.95 -9.45 -8.82
N THR A 68 -13.09 -10.04 -9.15
CA THR A 68 -14.39 -9.75 -8.52
C THR A 68 -14.36 -10.11 -7.04
N VAL A 69 -14.89 -9.22 -6.21
CA VAL A 69 -15.11 -9.44 -4.78
C VAL A 69 -16.54 -9.95 -4.60
N ALA A 70 -16.70 -11.17 -4.09
CA ALA A 70 -18.01 -11.75 -3.80
C ALA A 70 -18.56 -11.15 -2.49
N ALA A 71 -19.10 -9.94 -2.58
CA ALA A 71 -19.81 -9.30 -1.47
C ALA A 71 -21.26 -9.82 -1.36
N PRO A 72 -21.84 -9.93 -0.14
CA PRO A 72 -23.27 -10.19 0.01
C PRO A 72 -24.09 -9.14 -0.73
N ALA A 73 -25.23 -9.53 -1.30
CA ALA A 73 -26.09 -8.62 -2.05
C ALA A 73 -26.49 -7.36 -1.24
N TRP A 74 -26.68 -7.50 0.07
CA TRP A 74 -27.02 -6.38 0.94
C TRP A 74 -25.90 -5.34 1.07
N PHE A 75 -24.63 -5.73 0.87
CA PHE A 75 -23.49 -4.85 1.08
C PHE A 75 -23.41 -3.76 0.00
N THR A 76 -23.73 -4.11 -1.25
CA THR A 76 -23.72 -3.21 -2.41
C THR A 76 -25.12 -2.78 -2.85
N ALA A 77 -26.18 -3.20 -2.15
CA ALA A 77 -27.56 -2.86 -2.47
C ALA A 77 -27.73 -1.33 -2.50
N GLY A 78 -28.29 -0.79 -3.60
CA GLY A 78 -28.56 0.64 -3.73
C GLY A 78 -27.33 1.52 -4.00
N TRP A 79 -26.15 0.95 -4.22
CA TRP A 79 -24.97 1.70 -4.65
C TRP A 79 -25.20 2.35 -6.03
N PRO A 80 -24.60 3.52 -6.32
CA PRO A 80 -24.85 4.24 -7.56
C PRO A 80 -24.19 3.54 -8.75
N ALA A 81 -24.66 3.82 -9.96
CA ALA A 81 -23.93 3.41 -11.18
C ALA A 81 -22.61 4.17 -11.37
N THR A 82 -22.37 5.25 -10.61
CA THR A 82 -21.11 5.99 -10.61
C THR A 82 -19.99 5.14 -10.03
N PRO A 83 -18.86 4.96 -10.72
CA PRO A 83 -17.70 4.28 -10.19
C PRO A 83 -17.14 4.94 -8.92
N LEU A 84 -16.76 4.12 -7.94
CA LEU A 84 -16.20 4.54 -6.66
C LEU A 84 -14.86 3.82 -6.43
N ASP A 85 -13.86 4.56 -5.96
CA ASP A 85 -12.58 3.99 -5.52
C ASP A 85 -12.46 4.15 -4.00
N GLY A 86 -12.10 3.06 -3.33
CA GLY A 86 -12.10 3.00 -1.88
C GLY A 86 -11.32 1.83 -1.32
N GLU A 87 -11.33 1.73 0.01
CA GLU A 87 -10.69 0.65 0.74
C GLU A 87 -11.75 -0.21 1.44
N LEU A 88 -11.75 -1.51 1.19
CA LEU A 88 -12.50 -2.49 1.98
C LEU A 88 -11.73 -2.72 3.28
N TRP A 89 -12.29 -2.21 4.37
CA TRP A 89 -11.58 -2.03 5.62
C TRP A 89 -12.34 -2.60 6.82
N ALA A 90 -11.65 -3.36 7.66
CA ALA A 90 -12.22 -4.04 8.82
C ALA A 90 -11.96 -3.30 10.15
N GLY A 91 -11.30 -2.15 10.12
CA GLY A 91 -10.78 -1.51 11.34
C GLY A 91 -9.26 -1.56 11.42
N ARG A 92 -8.70 -0.76 12.32
CA ARG A 92 -7.26 -0.67 12.57
C ARG A 92 -6.71 -2.01 13.06
N GLY A 93 -5.55 -2.42 12.53
CA GLY A 93 -4.92 -3.70 12.87
C GLY A 93 -5.69 -4.96 12.42
N ARG A 94 -6.75 -4.80 11.60
CA ARG A 94 -7.59 -5.92 11.13
C ARG A 94 -7.42 -6.25 9.64
N PHE A 95 -6.25 -5.97 9.08
CA PHE A 95 -5.93 -6.28 7.68
C PHE A 95 -6.17 -7.75 7.33
N ALA A 96 -5.78 -8.69 8.20
CA ALA A 96 -6.00 -10.12 7.99
C ALA A 96 -7.50 -10.47 7.83
N HIS A 97 -8.38 -9.80 8.58
CA HIS A 97 -9.84 -9.97 8.45
C HIS A 97 -10.35 -9.40 7.12
N ALA A 98 -9.90 -8.20 6.73
CA ALA A 98 -10.27 -7.60 5.45
C ALA A 98 -9.82 -8.45 4.27
N GLN A 99 -8.59 -8.96 4.32
CA GLN A 99 -8.03 -9.82 3.27
C GLN A 99 -8.74 -11.17 3.20
N SER A 100 -9.01 -11.83 4.33
CA SER A 100 -9.68 -13.14 4.30
C SER A 100 -11.11 -13.00 3.77
N THR A 101 -11.86 -12.00 4.25
CA THR A 101 -13.26 -11.74 3.84
C THR A 101 -13.36 -11.46 2.34
N THR A 102 -12.49 -10.62 1.79
CA THR A 102 -12.54 -10.22 0.37
C THR A 102 -12.10 -11.32 -0.61
N ARG A 103 -11.33 -12.31 -0.16
CA ARG A 103 -10.88 -13.43 -1.00
C ARG A 103 -11.88 -14.58 -1.11
N GLN A 104 -12.86 -14.65 -0.20
CA GLN A 104 -13.88 -15.70 -0.21
C GLN A 104 -14.73 -15.62 -1.49
N GLN A 105 -15.01 -16.77 -2.10
CA GLN A 105 -15.89 -16.86 -3.27
C GLN A 105 -17.36 -16.96 -2.87
N GLN A 106 -17.63 -17.47 -1.67
CA GLN A 106 -18.95 -17.47 -1.07
C GLN A 106 -18.94 -16.50 0.12
N PRO A 107 -19.74 -15.43 0.09
CA PRO A 107 -19.70 -14.42 1.15
C PRO A 107 -20.20 -14.99 2.48
N ASP A 108 -19.42 -14.76 3.55
CA ASP A 108 -19.86 -14.93 4.93
C ASP A 108 -20.43 -13.62 5.49
N ASP A 109 -21.74 -13.58 5.71
CA ASP A 109 -22.44 -12.41 6.25
C ASP A 109 -21.84 -11.91 7.56
N THR A 110 -21.41 -12.81 8.45
CA THR A 110 -20.85 -12.42 9.75
C THR A 110 -19.54 -11.67 9.57
N ALA A 111 -18.67 -12.15 8.67
CA ALA A 111 -17.42 -11.50 8.35
C ALA A 111 -17.64 -10.12 7.71
N TRP A 112 -18.62 -10.00 6.80
CA TRP A 112 -18.96 -8.78 6.08
C TRP A 112 -19.60 -7.69 6.96
N ARG A 113 -20.32 -8.05 8.04
CA ARG A 113 -20.81 -7.06 9.02
C ARG A 113 -19.68 -6.29 9.73
N GLY A 114 -18.47 -6.85 9.74
CA GLY A 114 -17.28 -6.18 10.26
C GLY A 114 -16.53 -5.33 9.22
N MET A 115 -17.01 -5.25 7.98
CA MET A 115 -16.37 -4.55 6.87
C MET A 115 -17.03 -3.19 6.61
N ARG A 116 -16.24 -2.27 6.09
CA ARG A 116 -16.67 -0.98 5.54
C ARG A 116 -16.02 -0.75 4.20
N PHE A 117 -16.68 0.01 3.34
CA PHE A 117 -16.10 0.57 2.12
C PHE A 117 -15.78 2.04 2.36
N MET A 118 -14.49 2.33 2.52
CA MET A 118 -13.96 3.66 2.79
C MET A 118 -13.66 4.36 1.45
N VAL A 119 -14.63 5.09 0.92
CA VAL A 119 -14.55 5.75 -0.40
C VAL A 119 -13.63 6.96 -0.31
N PHE A 120 -12.61 7.01 -1.17
CA PHE A 120 -11.64 8.11 -1.20
C PHE A 120 -11.55 8.84 -2.53
N ASP A 121 -12.14 8.33 -3.62
CA ASP A 121 -12.14 9.04 -4.91
C ASP A 121 -13.30 8.64 -5.86
N LEU A 122 -13.51 9.45 -6.91
CA LEU A 122 -14.50 9.26 -8.00
C LEU A 122 -13.82 9.18 -9.38
N PRO A 123 -13.43 7.99 -9.84
CA PRO A 123 -12.65 7.81 -11.06
C PRO A 123 -13.25 8.41 -12.34
N SER A 124 -14.58 8.45 -12.44
CA SER A 124 -15.29 8.91 -13.65
C SER A 124 -15.76 10.38 -13.61
N HIS A 125 -15.45 11.15 -12.55
CA HIS A 125 -15.99 12.50 -12.39
C HIS A 125 -15.43 13.50 -13.42
N GLY A 126 -14.23 13.28 -13.94
CA GLY A 126 -13.58 14.15 -14.93
C GLY A 126 -13.03 15.48 -14.39
N GLY A 127 -13.33 15.83 -13.14
CA GLY A 127 -12.85 17.05 -12.46
C GLY A 127 -11.61 16.82 -11.59
N THR A 128 -11.12 17.91 -11.03
CA THR A 128 -10.03 17.93 -10.03
C THR A 128 -10.47 17.31 -8.71
N PHE A 129 -9.53 16.87 -7.87
CA PHE A 129 -9.88 16.28 -6.58
C PHE A 129 -10.63 17.26 -5.64
N ASP A 130 -10.35 18.56 -5.74
CA ASP A 130 -11.09 19.61 -5.04
C ASP A 130 -12.59 19.62 -5.42
N GLU A 131 -12.93 19.19 -6.64
CA GLU A 131 -14.32 19.04 -7.11
C GLU A 131 -14.86 17.64 -6.82
N ARG A 132 -14.02 16.60 -6.92
CA ARG A 132 -14.41 15.21 -6.64
C ARG A 132 -14.75 15.00 -5.17
N LEU A 133 -14.06 15.66 -4.25
CA LEU A 133 -14.27 15.52 -2.81
C LEU A 133 -15.69 15.90 -2.35
N PRO A 134 -16.24 17.09 -2.65
CA PRO A 134 -17.62 17.39 -2.27
C PRO A 134 -18.63 16.48 -3.01
N ALA A 135 -18.37 16.10 -4.26
CA ALA A 135 -19.23 15.17 -5.00
C ALA A 135 -19.26 13.77 -4.37
N LEU A 136 -18.11 13.24 -3.92
CA LEU A 136 -18.03 11.93 -3.28
C LEU A 136 -18.72 11.93 -1.92
N GLN A 137 -18.57 13.03 -1.17
CA GLN A 137 -19.27 13.22 0.11
C GLN A 137 -20.78 13.20 -0.09
N ALA A 138 -21.30 13.94 -1.07
CA ALA A 138 -22.73 13.97 -1.38
C ALA A 138 -23.27 12.60 -1.84
N ILE A 139 -22.50 11.83 -2.61
CA ILE A 139 -22.88 10.46 -3.00
C ILE A 139 -22.99 9.57 -1.78
N VAL A 140 -21.98 9.56 -0.90
CA VAL A 140 -21.97 8.70 0.29
C VAL A 140 -23.05 9.10 1.29
N GLU A 141 -23.26 10.41 1.50
CA GLU A 141 -24.32 10.91 2.37
C GLU A 141 -25.70 10.47 1.88
N ARG A 142 -25.97 10.60 0.58
CA ARG A 142 -27.23 10.15 -0.03
C ARG A 142 -27.44 8.65 0.05
N LEU A 143 -26.37 7.84 0.02
CA LEU A 143 -26.49 6.39 0.25
C LEU A 143 -26.99 6.09 1.65
N GLY A 144 -26.59 6.87 2.65
CA GLY A 144 -27.05 6.72 4.04
C GLY A 144 -26.69 5.38 4.68
N GLN A 145 -25.76 4.63 4.09
CA GLN A 145 -25.37 3.29 4.54
C GLN A 145 -24.19 3.37 5.50
N PRO A 146 -24.29 2.87 6.74
CA PRO A 146 -23.24 3.07 7.75
C PRO A 146 -21.92 2.35 7.42
N TRP A 147 -21.95 1.36 6.53
CA TRP A 147 -20.75 0.65 6.05
C TRP A 147 -20.14 1.28 4.79
N VAL A 148 -20.71 2.34 4.22
CA VAL A 148 -20.11 3.12 3.13
C VAL A 148 -19.77 4.49 3.68
N GLN A 149 -18.49 4.84 3.71
CA GLN A 149 -18.04 6.07 4.37
C GLN A 149 -17.08 6.84 3.47
N ALA A 150 -17.32 8.14 3.35
CA ALA A 150 -16.37 9.04 2.72
C ALA A 150 -15.15 9.17 3.64
N VAL A 151 -13.96 8.95 3.10
CA VAL A 151 -12.73 9.13 3.85
C VAL A 151 -12.60 10.60 4.26
N ALA A 152 -12.40 10.83 5.57
CA ALA A 152 -12.17 12.16 6.09
C ALA A 152 -10.89 12.78 5.48
N GLN A 153 -11.05 13.94 4.86
CA GLN A 153 -9.99 14.74 4.27
C GLN A 153 -9.85 16.06 5.03
N LYS A 154 -8.61 16.52 5.23
CA LYS A 154 -8.33 17.82 5.86
C LYS A 154 -7.06 18.46 5.31
N ARG A 155 -6.93 19.77 5.50
CA ARG A 155 -5.69 20.50 5.22
C ARG A 155 -4.78 20.49 6.45
N VAL A 156 -3.48 20.57 6.22
CA VAL A 156 -2.45 20.77 7.26
C VAL A 156 -1.57 21.95 6.86
N ALA A 157 -1.17 22.76 7.84
CA ALA A 157 -0.47 24.02 7.55
C ALA A 157 1.01 23.83 7.18
N ASN A 158 1.69 22.84 7.77
CA ASN A 158 3.12 22.64 7.61
C ASN A 158 3.54 21.21 7.98
N ASP A 159 4.81 20.88 7.71
CA ASP A 159 5.43 19.60 8.02
C ASP A 159 5.24 19.19 9.49
N GLY A 160 5.41 20.12 10.42
CA GLY A 160 5.25 19.84 11.86
C GLY A 160 3.84 19.35 12.19
N ALA A 161 2.81 19.99 11.65
CA ALA A 161 1.42 19.58 11.81
C ALA A 161 1.13 18.22 11.16
N LEU A 162 1.71 17.96 9.98
CA LEU A 162 1.60 16.67 9.28
C LEU A 162 2.22 15.54 10.10
N GLN A 163 3.43 15.74 10.64
CA GLN A 163 4.12 14.75 11.46
C GLN A 163 3.38 14.51 12.79
N ALA A 164 2.86 15.55 13.44
CA ALA A 164 2.05 15.41 14.65
C ALA A 164 0.75 14.62 14.38
N LEU A 165 0.11 14.85 13.23
CA LEU A 165 -1.03 14.06 12.79
C LEU A 165 -0.65 12.60 12.55
N LEU A 166 0.43 12.34 11.81
CA LEU A 166 0.92 10.99 11.53
C LEU A 166 1.18 10.22 12.83
N HIS A 167 1.87 10.83 13.79
CA HIS A 167 2.14 10.22 15.10
C HIS A 167 0.87 9.89 15.87
N ARG A 168 -0.12 10.79 15.87
CA ARG A 168 -1.42 10.53 16.52
C ARG A 168 -2.16 9.36 15.85
N THR A 169 -2.22 9.36 14.52
CA THR A 169 -2.87 8.28 13.75
C THR A 169 -2.24 6.93 14.05
N VAL A 170 -0.92 6.84 14.01
CA VAL A 170 -0.21 5.57 14.28
C VAL A 170 -0.31 5.16 15.75
N ARG A 171 -0.25 6.10 16.70
CA ARG A 171 -0.47 5.78 18.12
C ARG A 171 -1.87 5.21 18.37
N ALA A 172 -2.85 5.65 17.59
CA ALA A 172 -4.22 5.14 17.66
C ALA A 172 -4.44 3.86 16.80
N GLY A 173 -3.36 3.24 16.28
CA GLY A 173 -3.37 1.98 15.54
C GLY A 173 -3.51 2.11 14.01
N GLY A 174 -3.55 3.33 13.47
CA GLY A 174 -3.63 3.57 12.03
C GLY A 174 -2.30 3.30 11.33
N GLU A 175 -2.31 3.11 10.02
CA GLU A 175 -1.11 2.71 9.27
C GLU A 175 -0.19 3.91 8.95
N GLY A 176 -0.79 5.04 8.62
CA GLY A 176 -0.09 6.24 8.16
C GLY A 176 -1.06 7.29 7.63
N LEU A 177 -0.58 8.16 6.75
CA LEU A 177 -1.42 9.14 6.06
C LEU A 177 -1.28 9.04 4.55
N MET A 178 -2.27 9.56 3.84
CA MET A 178 -2.23 9.82 2.41
C MET A 178 -2.35 11.32 2.18
N LEU A 179 -1.59 11.85 1.23
CA LEU A 179 -1.73 13.19 0.67
C LEU A 179 -2.34 13.05 -0.73
N HIS A 180 -3.38 13.82 -1.03
CA HIS A 180 -3.99 13.90 -2.34
C HIS A 180 -3.98 15.33 -2.83
N ARG A 181 -3.31 15.62 -3.96
CA ARG A 181 -3.25 16.98 -4.51
C ARG A 181 -4.65 17.41 -4.92
N GLY A 182 -5.09 18.60 -4.51
CA GLY A 182 -6.44 19.11 -4.76
C GLY A 182 -6.72 19.33 -6.25
N ARG A 183 -5.75 19.92 -6.96
CA ARG A 183 -5.89 20.23 -8.39
C ARG A 183 -5.64 19.07 -9.34
N SER A 184 -5.41 17.85 -8.84
CA SER A 184 -5.09 16.71 -9.71
C SER A 184 -6.33 16.13 -10.38
N LEU A 185 -6.19 15.78 -11.65
CA LEU A 185 -7.17 14.95 -12.36
C LEU A 185 -6.99 13.49 -11.95
N TYR A 186 -8.05 12.70 -12.07
CA TYR A 186 -7.92 11.26 -11.88
C TYR A 186 -7.13 10.67 -13.05
N GLN A 187 -5.95 10.11 -12.77
CA GLN A 187 -5.09 9.46 -13.77
C GLN A 187 -4.65 8.11 -13.25
N SER A 188 -4.67 7.10 -14.12
CA SER A 188 -4.13 5.79 -13.79
C SER A 188 -2.60 5.82 -13.79
N GLY A 189 -1.98 5.05 -12.89
CA GLY A 189 -0.52 5.01 -12.75
C GLY A 189 0.00 5.84 -11.58
N ARG A 190 1.33 6.01 -11.51
CA ARG A 190 2.01 6.71 -10.42
C ARG A 190 2.22 8.18 -10.78
N SER A 191 1.81 9.07 -9.89
CA SER A 191 2.15 10.49 -9.95
C SER A 191 2.37 11.02 -8.53
N ASP A 192 2.88 12.25 -8.43
CA ASP A 192 2.98 12.98 -7.16
C ASP A 192 1.63 13.56 -6.70
N ASP A 193 0.53 13.21 -7.37
CA ASP A 193 -0.82 13.63 -7.01
C ASP A 193 -1.39 12.81 -5.86
N LEU A 194 -0.87 11.60 -5.65
CA LEU A 194 -1.18 10.76 -4.49
C LEU A 194 0.12 10.35 -3.83
N VAL A 195 0.28 10.66 -2.55
CA VAL A 195 1.54 10.45 -1.83
C VAL A 195 1.25 9.80 -0.48
N LYS A 196 1.95 8.72 -0.15
CA LYS A 196 1.87 8.09 1.17
C LYS A 196 2.89 8.71 2.13
N VAL A 197 2.41 9.07 3.32
CA VAL A 197 3.24 9.51 4.44
C VAL A 197 3.39 8.33 5.39
N LYS A 198 4.61 7.81 5.48
CA LYS A 198 4.93 6.67 6.35
C LYS A 198 5.64 7.15 7.61
N THR A 199 5.42 6.45 8.71
CA THR A 199 6.17 6.64 9.96
C THR A 199 7.61 6.17 9.89
N HIS A 200 7.94 5.40 8.86
CA HIS A 200 9.24 4.80 8.72
C HIS A 200 9.70 4.79 7.26
N GLU A 201 11.00 4.99 7.11
CA GLU A 201 11.73 4.96 5.86
C GLU A 201 12.68 3.77 5.90
N ASP A 202 12.81 3.08 4.78
CA ASP A 202 13.82 2.03 4.61
C ASP A 202 14.93 2.61 3.74
N ALA A 203 16.18 2.40 4.16
CA ALA A 203 17.36 2.86 3.43
C ALA A 203 18.52 1.86 3.59
N GLU A 204 19.54 2.02 2.76
CA GLU A 204 20.71 1.17 2.73
C GLU A 204 21.91 1.82 3.40
N ALA A 205 22.74 0.99 4.05
CA ALA A 205 24.04 1.39 4.55
C ALA A 205 25.03 0.22 4.47
N ARG A 206 26.31 0.54 4.26
CA ARG A 206 27.40 -0.44 4.20
C ARG A 206 27.92 -0.73 5.60
N VAL A 207 28.15 -2.00 5.93
CA VAL A 207 28.71 -2.41 7.22
C VAL A 207 30.20 -2.11 7.25
N ILE A 208 30.62 -1.29 8.21
CA ILE A 208 32.02 -0.87 8.37
C ILE A 208 32.72 -1.66 9.47
N ALA A 209 32.00 -1.96 10.57
CA ALA A 209 32.56 -2.72 11.68
C ALA A 209 31.46 -3.39 12.51
N HIS A 210 31.84 -4.44 13.23
CA HIS A 210 31.03 -5.03 14.29
C HIS A 210 31.40 -4.42 15.63
N LEU A 211 30.41 -3.99 16.40
CA LEU A 211 30.61 -3.43 17.73
C LEU A 211 30.23 -4.47 18.80
N PRO A 212 31.11 -4.74 19.78
CA PRO A 212 30.87 -5.76 20.79
C PRO A 212 29.66 -5.40 21.66
N GLY A 213 28.84 -6.40 21.95
CA GLY A 213 27.69 -6.24 22.83
C GLY A 213 28.06 -6.23 24.31
N LYS A 214 27.18 -5.64 25.12
CA LYS A 214 27.26 -5.60 26.59
C LYS A 214 26.01 -6.26 27.19
N GLY A 215 26.07 -6.62 28.48
CA GLY A 215 24.93 -7.22 29.20
C GLY A 215 24.43 -8.50 28.52
N ARG A 216 23.12 -8.57 28.20
CA ARG A 216 22.50 -9.71 27.51
C ARG A 216 23.10 -10.05 26.13
N HIS A 217 23.90 -9.14 25.57
CA HIS A 217 24.62 -9.33 24.31
C HIS A 217 26.14 -9.48 24.49
N ALA A 218 26.62 -9.79 25.71
CA ALA A 218 28.03 -10.07 25.95
C ALA A 218 28.53 -11.23 25.07
N ARG A 219 29.80 -11.13 24.61
CA ARG A 219 30.48 -12.11 23.72
C ARG A 219 29.88 -12.28 22.32
N ARG A 220 28.93 -11.42 21.92
CA ARG A 220 28.33 -11.41 20.58
C ARG A 220 28.15 -9.98 20.07
N MET A 221 27.68 -9.83 18.83
CA MET A 221 27.49 -8.51 18.24
C MET A 221 26.38 -7.73 18.97
N GLY A 222 26.73 -6.52 19.42
CA GLY A 222 25.80 -5.57 20.02
C GLY A 222 25.16 -4.64 18.99
N ALA A 223 25.98 -4.10 18.10
CA ALA A 223 25.54 -3.26 17.00
C ALA A 223 26.49 -3.38 15.80
N LEU A 224 26.03 -2.95 14.64
CA LEU A 224 26.87 -2.67 13.48
C LEU A 224 27.23 -1.18 13.48
N LEU A 225 28.46 -0.83 13.13
CA LEU A 225 28.79 0.50 12.63
C LEU A 225 28.54 0.48 11.12
N VAL A 226 27.65 1.33 10.64
CA VAL A 226 27.27 1.39 9.22
C VAL A 226 27.53 2.78 8.64
N GLU A 227 27.78 2.84 7.33
CA GLU A 227 28.00 4.06 6.56
C GLU A 227 26.92 4.20 5.49
N MET A 228 26.22 5.33 5.49
CA MET A 228 25.23 5.67 4.47
C MET A 228 25.93 6.08 3.16
N PRO A 229 25.23 6.06 2.01
CA PRO A 229 25.76 6.60 0.75
C PRO A 229 26.23 8.06 0.84
N SER A 230 25.67 8.85 1.78
CA SER A 230 26.13 10.21 2.07
C SER A 230 27.51 10.29 2.75
N GLY A 231 28.13 9.15 3.09
CA GLY A 231 29.39 9.05 3.83
C GLY A 231 29.24 9.15 5.35
N GLN A 232 28.05 9.48 5.85
CA GLN A 232 27.80 9.59 7.29
C GLN A 232 27.69 8.21 7.95
N ARG A 233 28.21 8.09 9.17
CA ARG A 233 28.25 6.83 9.92
C ARG A 233 27.38 6.87 11.17
N PHE A 234 26.74 5.75 11.49
CA PHE A 234 25.97 5.61 12.72
C PHE A 234 25.95 4.15 13.23
N ARG A 235 25.52 3.97 14.49
CA ARG A 235 25.38 2.65 15.11
C ARG A 235 23.98 2.09 14.87
N LEU A 236 23.90 0.89 14.28
CA LEU A 236 22.67 0.13 14.10
C LEU A 236 22.63 -1.04 15.08
N GLY A 237 21.85 -0.91 16.16
CA GLY A 237 21.84 -1.88 17.28
C GLY A 237 20.55 -2.67 17.47
N ALA A 238 19.46 -2.30 16.80
CA ALA A 238 18.14 -2.91 16.93
C ALA A 238 17.76 -3.70 15.68
N GLY A 239 16.75 -4.59 15.78
CA GLY A 239 16.22 -5.35 14.64
C GLY A 239 16.92 -6.68 14.32
N PHE A 240 17.97 -7.04 15.07
CA PHE A 240 18.68 -8.31 14.88
C PHE A 240 18.07 -9.45 15.70
N THR A 241 17.93 -10.62 15.08
CA THR A 241 17.66 -11.87 15.79
C THR A 241 18.89 -12.34 16.58
N ASP A 242 18.72 -13.26 17.52
CA ASP A 242 19.85 -13.81 18.28
C ASP A 242 20.85 -14.54 17.36
N ALA A 243 20.36 -15.24 16.34
CA ALA A 243 21.20 -15.88 15.33
C ALA A 243 22.06 -14.85 14.57
N GLN A 244 21.47 -13.71 14.16
CA GLN A 244 22.19 -12.62 13.50
C GLN A 244 23.18 -11.91 14.44
N ARG A 245 23.02 -12.01 15.76
CA ARG A 245 24.03 -11.47 16.70
C ARG A 245 25.22 -12.40 16.87
N MET A 246 25.01 -13.71 16.72
CA MET A 246 26.06 -14.72 16.73
C MET A 246 26.83 -14.74 15.41
N ALA A 247 26.11 -14.63 14.29
CA ALA A 247 26.65 -14.53 12.94
C ALA A 247 26.22 -13.19 12.30
N PRO A 248 26.91 -12.09 12.63
CA PRO A 248 26.55 -10.75 12.13
C PRO A 248 26.75 -10.61 10.62
N PRO A 249 25.98 -9.72 9.96
CA PRO A 249 26.24 -9.33 8.57
C PRO A 249 27.71 -8.95 8.36
N PRO A 250 28.40 -9.51 7.35
CA PRO A 250 29.84 -9.29 7.15
C PRO A 250 30.21 -7.81 6.99
N VAL A 251 31.42 -7.43 7.41
CA VAL A 251 31.99 -6.12 7.03
C VAL A 251 32.10 -6.04 5.51
N GLY A 252 31.76 -4.89 4.92
CA GLY A 252 31.64 -4.69 3.47
C GLY A 252 30.23 -4.91 2.94
N SER A 253 29.42 -5.79 3.57
CA SER A 253 28.06 -6.04 3.10
C SER A 253 27.15 -4.83 3.21
N TRP A 254 26.18 -4.73 2.30
CA TRP A 254 25.11 -3.74 2.39
C TRP A 254 23.92 -4.30 3.17
N VAL A 255 23.32 -3.47 4.03
CA VAL A 255 22.13 -3.83 4.81
C VAL A 255 21.02 -2.81 4.58
N THR A 256 19.78 -3.28 4.56
CA THR A 256 18.61 -2.43 4.66
C THR A 256 18.27 -2.22 6.13
N TYR A 257 18.12 -0.95 6.52
CA TYR A 257 17.64 -0.55 7.83
C TYR A 257 16.37 0.30 7.68
N ARG A 258 15.52 0.22 8.69
CA ARG A 258 14.29 0.99 8.82
C ARG A 258 14.47 2.04 9.89
N PHE A 259 14.06 3.27 9.67
CA PHE A 259 14.20 4.37 10.62
C PHE A 259 12.98 5.30 10.60
N ARG A 260 12.87 6.22 11.57
CA ARG A 260 11.73 7.14 11.70
C ARG A 260 12.20 8.59 11.76
N GLY A 261 12.33 9.22 10.58
CA GLY A 261 12.86 10.57 10.43
C GLY A 261 14.35 10.69 10.79
N THR A 262 14.92 11.87 10.59
CA THR A 262 16.34 12.15 10.83
C THR A 262 16.55 13.15 11.98
N HIS A 263 17.75 13.17 12.55
CA HIS A 263 18.24 14.30 13.35
C HIS A 263 18.55 15.48 12.42
N ASP A 264 18.71 16.70 12.97
CA ASP A 264 19.04 17.90 12.18
C ASP A 264 20.32 17.72 11.33
N GLY A 265 21.24 16.86 11.77
CA GLY A 265 22.44 16.48 11.02
C GLY A 265 22.25 15.35 9.99
N GLY A 266 21.02 14.96 9.64
CA GLY A 266 20.72 13.95 8.62
C GLY A 266 20.83 12.48 9.07
N LEU A 267 21.25 12.20 10.30
CA LEU A 267 21.35 10.82 10.81
C LEU A 267 19.97 10.22 11.13
N PRO A 268 19.72 8.95 10.81
CA PRO A 268 18.43 8.30 11.02
C PRO A 268 18.12 8.08 12.51
N ARG A 269 16.87 8.36 12.91
CA ARG A 269 16.36 8.14 14.27
C ARG A 269 15.69 6.79 14.39
N PHE A 270 15.84 6.15 15.54
CA PHE A 270 15.19 4.85 15.84
C PHE A 270 15.46 3.77 14.79
N ALA A 271 16.67 3.76 14.22
CA ALA A 271 17.04 2.84 13.16
C ALA A 271 17.10 1.38 13.67
N SER A 272 16.53 0.46 12.89
CA SER A 272 16.54 -0.98 13.14
C SER A 272 16.86 -1.75 11.87
N PHE A 273 17.69 -2.78 11.99
CA PHE A 273 18.03 -3.69 10.90
C PHE A 273 16.78 -4.39 10.36
N VAL A 274 16.73 -4.58 9.03
CA VAL A 274 15.68 -5.32 8.34
C VAL A 274 16.26 -6.60 7.70
N ARG A 275 17.25 -6.45 6.82
CA ARG A 275 17.87 -7.58 6.10
C ARG A 275 19.21 -7.20 5.48
N VAL A 276 20.01 -8.21 5.11
CA VAL A 276 21.18 -8.04 4.24
C VAL A 276 20.71 -7.86 2.79
N ARG A 277 21.41 -7.05 2.00
CA ARG A 277 21.21 -6.92 0.55
C ARG A 277 22.19 -7.86 -0.16
N GLU A 278 21.64 -8.84 -0.86
CA GLU A 278 22.42 -9.84 -1.60
C GLU A 278 22.80 -9.38 -3.02
N ASP A 279 22.19 -8.28 -3.48
CA ASP A 279 22.25 -7.75 -4.84
C ASP A 279 23.24 -6.59 -5.04
N MET A 280 23.97 -6.18 -4.01
CA MET A 280 25.02 -5.16 -4.11
C MET A 280 26.39 -5.73 -3.73
N PRO A 281 27.45 -5.52 -4.55
CA PRO A 281 28.79 -5.98 -4.22
C PRO A 281 29.32 -5.29 -2.96
N GLY A 282 30.04 -6.06 -2.14
CA GLY A 282 30.67 -5.61 -0.89
C GLY A 282 32.03 -4.97 -1.08
#